data_AF-A0A246RV04-F1
#
_entry.id   AF-A0A246RV04-F1
#
_cell.length_a   1.000
_cell.length_b   1.000
_cell.length_c   1.000
_cell.angle_alpha   90.00
_cell.angle_beta   90.00
_cell.angle_gamma   90.00
#
_symmetry.space_group_name_H-M   'P 1'
#
loop_
_entity.id
_entity.type
_entity.pdbx_description
1 polymer ?
#
loop_
_entity_poly.entity_id
_entity_poly.type
_entity_poly.pdbx_seq_one_letter_code
_entity_poly.pdbx_strand_id
1 'polypeptide(L)' 'MDDAYTVGDPDGLSPLQREIRDAVARELHAQLALRAERLDLADVPEVAYQVTLGVDRVLTGRLTPPRRTSAGR' A
#
# COMPACT_ATOMS: atom_id res chain seq x y z
N MET A 1 28.76 -1.13 3.79
CA MET A 1 28.35 0.22 3.40
C MET A 1 27.18 0.53 4.32
N ASP A 2 27.53 1.17 5.42
CA ASP A 2 26.71 1.41 6.61
C ASP A 2 26.23 2.85 6.51
N ASP A 3 24.92 3.10 6.49
CA ASP A 3 24.39 4.41 6.85
C ASP A 3 22.89 4.39 7.18
N ALA A 4 22.59 4.99 8.34
CA ALA A 4 21.30 5.44 8.86
C ALA A 4 20.40 4.44 9.63
N TYR A 5 20.82 4.14 10.86
CA TYR A 5 19.91 4.28 12.01
C TYR A 5 19.30 5.69 11.99
N THR A 6 18.02 5.82 11.64
CA THR A 6 17.24 6.98 12.10
C THR A 6 16.59 6.61 13.42
N VAL A 7 17.26 6.95 14.51
CA VAL A 7 16.63 7.11 15.82
C VAL A 7 15.48 8.11 15.63
N GLY A 8 14.24 7.61 15.60
CA GLY A 8 13.03 8.42 15.45
C GLY A 8 11.94 7.84 14.54
N ASP A 9 12.25 6.85 13.70
CA ASP A 9 11.24 6.14 12.90
C ASP A 9 10.89 4.80 13.56
N PRO A 10 9.66 4.59 14.08
CA PRO A 10 9.31 3.41 14.86
C PRO A 10 9.50 2.09 14.10
N ASP A 11 9.55 2.13 12.77
CA ASP A 11 9.55 0.95 11.91
C ASP A 11 10.93 0.61 11.33
N GLY A 12 11.93 1.51 11.44
CA GLY A 12 13.27 1.31 10.88
C GLY A 12 13.28 1.12 9.34
N LEU A 13 12.22 1.56 8.65
CA LEU A 13 12.02 1.32 7.23
C LEU A 13 12.63 2.44 6.39
N SER A 14 13.33 2.07 5.32
CA SER A 14 13.68 3.03 4.27
C SER A 14 12.42 3.69 3.67
N PRO A 15 12.53 4.88 3.04
CA PRO A 15 11.39 5.56 2.42
C PRO A 15 10.59 4.67 1.45
N LEU A 16 11.27 3.92 0.58
CA LEU A 16 10.61 3.00 -0.35
C LEU A 16 9.85 1.87 0.38
N GLN A 17 10.42 1.33 1.45
CA GLN A 17 9.75 0.29 2.24
C GLN A 17 8.48 0.83 2.92
N ARG A 18 8.49 2.09 3.37
CA ARG A 18 7.29 2.75 3.89
C ARG A 18 6.21 2.89 2.82
N GLU A 19 6.57 3.34 1.62
CA GLU A 19 5.61 3.47 0.52
C GLU A 19 4.99 2.12 0.11
N ILE A 20 5.80 1.06 0.04
CA ILE A 20 5.34 -0.30 -0.23
C ILE A 20 4.40 -0.78 0.87
N ARG A 21 4.78 -0.62 2.15
CA ARG A 21 3.92 -0.99 3.29
C ARG A 21 2.59 -0.27 3.23
N ASP A 22 2.59 1.03 2.97
CA ASP A 22 1.38 1.84 2.93
C ASP A 22 0.47 1.43 1.76
N ALA A 23 1.04 1.04 0.62
CA ALA A 23 0.29 0.48 -0.51
C ALA A 23 -0.36 -0.86 -0.14
N VAL A 24 0.39 -1.77 0.49
CA VAL A 24 -0.11 -3.07 0.96
C VAL A 24 -1.23 -2.88 1.99
N ALA A 25 -1.00 -2.03 3.00
CA ALA A 25 -1.95 -1.80 4.08
C ALA A 25 -3.26 -1.20 3.55
N ARG A 26 -3.18 -0.26 2.61
CA ARG A 26 -4.37 0.34 1.97
C ARG A 26 -5.18 -0.70 1.21
N GLU A 27 -4.51 -1.58 0.46
CA GLU A 27 -5.18 -2.64 -0.29
C GLU A 27 -5.84 -3.64 0.66
N LEU A 28 -5.12 -4.13 1.67
CA LEU A 28 -5.68 -5.04 2.67
C LEU A 28 -6.89 -4.43 3.39
N HIS A 29 -6.80 -3.16 3.79
CA HIS A 29 -7.91 -2.46 4.44
C HIS A 29 -9.14 -2.35 3.52
N ALA A 30 -8.94 -2.03 2.24
CA ALA A 30 -10.02 -1.98 1.27
C ALA A 30 -10.69 -3.35 1.06
N GLN A 31 -9.89 -4.41 0.93
CA GLN A 31 -10.39 -5.76 0.73
C GLN A 31 -11.15 -6.28 1.96
N LEU A 32 -10.67 -5.97 3.16
CA LEU A 32 -11.37 -6.27 4.42
C LEU A 32 -12.69 -5.52 4.53
N ALA A 33 -12.73 -4.24 4.17
CA ALA A 33 -13.96 -3.44 4.19
C ALA A 33 -15.02 -4.01 3.23
N LEU A 34 -14.61 -4.46 2.03
CA LEU A 34 -15.50 -5.07 1.05
C LEU A 34 -16.05 -6.43 1.50
N ARG A 35 -15.30 -7.17 2.32
CA ARG A 35 -15.62 -8.55 2.73
C ARG A 35 -16.04 -8.68 4.20
N ALA A 36 -16.55 -7.60 4.80
CA ALA A 36 -17.02 -7.57 6.19
C ALA A 36 -15.96 -8.05 7.20
N GLU A 37 -14.77 -7.44 7.12
CA GLU A 37 -13.65 -7.59 8.06
C GLU A 37 -12.94 -8.95 8.05
N ARG A 38 -13.24 -9.82 7.08
CA ARG A 38 -12.60 -11.13 6.95
C ARG A 38 -12.19 -11.42 5.51
N LEU A 39 -11.07 -12.11 5.35
CA LEU A 39 -10.63 -12.67 4.08
C LEU A 39 -10.62 -14.18 4.21
N ASP A 40 -11.35 -14.86 3.33
CA ASP A 40 -11.28 -16.32 3.27
C ASP A 40 -10.06 -16.74 2.45
N LEU A 41 -9.59 -17.97 2.67
CA LEU A 41 -8.43 -18.50 1.95
C LEU A 41 -8.65 -18.49 0.42
N ALA A 42 -9.89 -18.63 -0.02
CA ALA A 42 -10.27 -18.56 -1.43
C ALA A 42 -10.06 -17.17 -2.05
N ASP A 43 -10.06 -16.10 -1.26
CA ASP A 43 -9.84 -14.72 -1.71
C ASP A 43 -8.36 -14.34 -1.84
N VAL A 44 -7.47 -15.11 -1.20
CA VAL A 44 -6.03 -14.81 -1.14
C VAL A 44 -5.40 -14.59 -2.52
N PRO A 45 -5.70 -15.39 -3.57
CA PRO A 45 -5.13 -15.15 -4.89
C PRO A 45 -5.49 -13.79 -5.48
N GLU A 46 -6.74 -13.34 -5.32
CA GLU A 46 -7.20 -12.04 -5.84
C GLU A 46 -6.56 -10.89 -5.06
N VAL A 47 -6.56 -10.98 -3.73
CA VAL A 47 -5.93 -9.96 -2.86
C VAL A 47 -4.44 -9.86 -3.14
N ALA A 48 -3.75 -10.99 -3.29
CA ALA A 48 -2.32 -11.01 -3.64
C ALA A 48 -2.05 -10.33 -4.99
N TYR A 49 -2.93 -10.52 -5.97
CA TYR A 49 -2.83 -9.86 -7.27
C TYR A 49 -2.97 -8.34 -7.15
N GLN A 50 -3.97 -7.84 -6.41
CA GLN A 50 -4.16 -6.40 -6.23
C GLN A 50 -3.00 -5.76 -5.46
N VAL A 51 -2.51 -6.43 -4.43
CA VAL A 51 -1.30 -6.00 -3.70
C VAL A 51 -0.11 -5.91 -4.65
N THR A 52 0.09 -6.91 -5.51
CA THR A 52 1.17 -6.93 -6.50
C THR A 52 1.08 -5.72 -7.44
N LEU A 53 -0.12 -5.38 -7.93
CA LEU A 53 -0.33 -4.18 -8.75
C LEU A 53 -0.04 -2.88 -7.96
N GLY A 54 -0.43 -2.83 -6.69
CA GLY A 54 -0.14 -1.68 -5.81
C GLY A 54 1.37 -1.47 -5.62
N VAL A 55 2.10 -2.56 -5.35
CA VAL A 55 3.56 -2.54 -5.20
C VAL A 55 4.25 -2.17 -6.51
N ASP A 56 3.85 -2.77 -7.65
CA ASP A 56 4.40 -2.43 -8.97
C ASP A 56 4.24 -0.94 -9.29
N ARG A 57 3.09 -0.33 -8.95
CA ARG A 57 2.87 1.11 -9.14
C ARG A 57 3.83 1.97 -8.31
N VAL A 58 4.09 1.59 -7.07
CA VAL A 58 5.08 2.27 -6.20
C VAL A 58 6.48 2.15 -6.80
N LEU A 59 6.89 0.92 -7.16
CA LEU A 59 8.22 0.65 -7.71
C LEU A 59 8.47 1.33 -9.06
N THR A 60 7.45 1.39 -9.92
CA THR A 60 7.56 1.96 -11.27
C THR A 60 7.27 3.45 -11.32
N GLY A 61 6.91 4.08 -10.19
CA GLY A 61 6.56 5.49 -10.13
C GLY A 61 5.33 5.88 -10.96
N ARG A 62 4.50 4.89 -11.33
CA ARG A 62 3.25 5.11 -12.09
C ARG A 62 2.17 5.65 -11.16
N LEU A 63 2.40 6.86 -10.64
CA LEU A 63 1.43 7.65 -9.92
C LEU A 63 0.30 7.99 -10.90
N THR A 64 -0.83 7.27 -10.81
CA THR A 64 -2.08 7.90 -11.20
C THR A 64 -2.29 9.03 -10.20
N PRO A 65 -2.33 10.30 -10.61
CA PRO A 65 -2.54 11.39 -9.68
C PRO A 65 -3.85 11.13 -8.93
N PRO A 66 -3.93 11.46 -7.62
CA PRO A 66 -5.20 11.37 -6.92
C PRO A 66 -6.20 12.20 -7.71
N ARG A 67 -7.29 11.55 -8.13
CA ARG A 67 -8.41 12.22 -8.78
C ARG A 67 -8.96 13.20 -7.76
N ARG A 68 -8.44 14.44 -7.80
CA ARG A 68 -8.98 15.60 -7.10
C ARG A 68 -10.44 15.66 -7.53
N THR A 69 -11.33 15.20 -6.66
CA THR A 69 -12.74 15.56 -6.79
C THR A 69 -12.78 17.05 -6.51
N SER A 70 -12.74 17.84 -7.58
CA SER A 70 -13.25 19.19 -7.57
C SER A 70 -14.75 19.11 -7.27
N ALA A 71 -15.08 18.95 -5.99
CA ALA A 71 -16.35 19.42 -5.46
C ALA A 71 -16.21 20.95 -5.38
N GLY A 72 -16.35 21.56 -6.55
CA GLY A 72 -16.49 22.99 -6.69
C GLY A 72 -17.94 23.37 -6.44
N ARG A 73 -18.07 24.37 -5.55
CA ARG A 73 -19.12 25.38 -5.46
C ARG A 73 -20.47 24.98 -4.87
#